data_AF-A0A3D5EXL2-F1
#
_entry.id   AF-A0A3D5EXL2-F1
#
_cell.length_a   1.000
_cell.length_b   1.000
_cell.length_c   1.000
_cell.angle_alpha   90.00
_cell.angle_beta   90.00
_cell.angle_gamma   90.00
#
_symmetry.space_group_name_H-M   'P 1'
#
loop_
_entity.id
_entity.type
_entity.pdbx_description
1 polymer ?
#
loop_
_entity_poly.entity_id
_entity_poly.type
_entity_poly.pdbx_seq_one_letter_code
_entity_poly.pdbx_strand_id
1 'polypeptide(L)'
;GAQGALLDIDHGTYPFVTSSNCVAGQAAAGSGIGPGMLHYVLGITKAYCTRVGSGPFPSELDIETEGRPGHQMSQKGREFGTVTGRKRRCGWLDLAALRRSIQINGVTGLCITKLDVLDGL
;
A
#
# COMPACT_ATOMS: atom_id res chain seq x y z
N GLY A 1 -4.32 11.33 0.19
CA GLY A 1 -4.08 10.76 1.53
C GLY A 1 -2.58 10.64 1.77
N ALA A 2 -2.13 10.70 3.03
CA ALA A 2 -0.71 10.63 3.38
C ALA A 2 -0.20 9.21 3.65
N GLN A 3 -1.08 8.32 4.13
CA GLN A 3 -0.77 6.93 4.43
C GLN A 3 -1.53 5.98 3.49
N GLY A 4 -1.09 4.73 3.40
CA GLY A 4 -1.82 3.69 2.69
C GLY A 4 -3.05 3.25 3.48
N ALA A 5 -4.18 3.09 2.80
CA ALA A 5 -5.47 2.80 3.46
C ALA A 5 -5.49 1.48 4.26
N LEU A 6 -4.62 0.53 3.98
CA LEU A 6 -4.50 -0.72 4.77
C LEU A 6 -3.72 -0.53 6.09
N LEU A 7 -3.28 0.69 6.40
CA LEU A 7 -2.83 1.11 7.73
C LEU A 7 -3.93 1.81 8.53
N ASP A 8 -5.15 1.91 8.01
CA ASP A 8 -6.29 2.48 8.73
C ASP A 8 -6.51 1.77 10.08
N ILE A 9 -6.85 2.54 11.11
CA ILE A 9 -6.97 2.02 12.47
C ILE A 9 -8.06 0.95 12.64
N ASP A 10 -9.15 1.04 11.87
CA ASP A 10 -10.29 0.12 11.95
C ASP A 10 -10.21 -1.02 10.93
N HIS A 11 -9.54 -0.79 9.81
CA HIS A 11 -9.58 -1.70 8.66
C HIS A 11 -8.23 -2.32 8.28
N GLY A 12 -7.15 -1.84 8.88
CA GLY A 12 -5.82 -2.40 8.71
C GLY A 12 -5.57 -3.60 9.60
N THR A 13 -4.33 -4.10 9.57
CA THR A 13 -3.93 -5.27 10.36
C THR A 13 -3.61 -4.88 11.80
N TYR A 14 -4.63 -4.53 12.59
CA TYR A 14 -4.49 -4.13 13.98
C TYR A 14 -3.68 -5.17 14.80
N PRO A 15 -2.74 -4.78 15.68
CA PRO A 15 -2.39 -3.40 16.08
C PRO A 15 -1.31 -2.73 15.19
N PHE A 16 -0.92 -3.35 14.07
CA PHE A 16 0.13 -2.84 13.17
C PHE A 16 -0.44 -1.85 12.16
N VAL A 17 -1.05 -0.79 12.67
CA VAL A 17 -1.78 0.25 11.96
C VAL A 17 -1.27 1.63 12.36
N THR A 18 -1.73 2.67 11.68
CA THR A 18 -1.58 4.04 12.17
C THR A 18 -2.58 4.33 13.29
N SER A 19 -2.42 5.47 13.96
CA SER A 19 -3.26 5.87 15.09
C SER A 19 -4.53 6.64 14.69
N SER A 20 -4.95 6.57 13.41
CA SER A 20 -6.11 7.29 12.92
C SER A 20 -6.74 6.59 11.71
N ASN A 21 -7.94 7.02 11.34
CA ASN A 21 -8.49 6.65 10.04
C ASN A 21 -7.67 7.29 8.91
N CYS A 22 -7.50 6.54 7.82
CA CYS A 22 -6.87 7.02 6.59
C CYS A 22 -7.53 6.46 5.32
N VAL A 23 -8.69 5.79 5.44
CA VAL A 23 -9.56 5.55 4.29
C VAL A 23 -10.06 6.85 3.66
N ALA A 24 -10.47 6.80 2.40
CA ALA A 24 -10.91 7.95 1.62
C ALA A 24 -12.01 8.76 2.30
N GLY A 25 -12.95 8.10 2.99
CA GLY A 25 -14.02 8.76 3.75
C GLY A 25 -13.51 9.73 4.82
N GLN A 26 -12.30 9.51 5.38
CA GLN A 26 -11.71 10.41 6.36
C GLN A 26 -11.41 11.80 5.79
N ALA A 27 -11.30 11.95 4.46
CA ALA A 27 -11.15 13.26 3.83
C ALA A 27 -12.35 14.17 4.13
N ALA A 28 -13.57 13.63 4.24
CA ALA A 28 -14.77 14.41 4.58
C ALA A 28 -14.66 15.01 5.98
N ALA A 29 -14.54 14.16 7.00
CA ALA A 29 -14.41 14.59 8.39
C ALA A 29 -13.15 15.44 8.63
N GLY A 30 -12.01 15.04 8.07
CA GLY A 30 -10.72 15.70 8.26
C GLY A 30 -10.59 17.08 7.58
N SER A 31 -11.45 17.41 6.61
CA SER A 31 -11.47 18.72 5.94
C SER A 31 -12.75 19.53 6.17
N GLY A 32 -13.70 19.00 6.94
CA GLY A 32 -14.95 19.69 7.27
C GLY A 32 -15.95 19.78 6.11
N ILE A 33 -15.91 18.83 5.17
CA ILE A 33 -16.84 18.76 4.03
C ILE A 33 -17.77 17.55 4.13
N GLY A 34 -18.92 17.61 3.47
CA GLY A 34 -19.83 16.48 3.38
C GLY A 34 -19.25 15.34 2.51
N PRO A 35 -19.55 14.06 2.81
CA PRO A 35 -19.02 12.93 2.04
C PRO A 35 -19.45 12.93 0.57
N GLY A 36 -20.59 13.55 0.24
CA GLY A 36 -21.05 13.73 -1.14
C GLY A 36 -20.13 14.59 -2.03
N MET A 37 -19.17 15.31 -1.44
CA MET A 37 -18.17 16.09 -2.18
C MET A 37 -16.97 15.25 -2.63
N LEU A 38 -16.86 13.98 -2.22
CA LEU A 38 -15.81 13.06 -2.66
C LEU A 38 -16.22 12.42 -4.00
N HIS A 39 -16.22 13.21 -5.08
CA HIS A 39 -16.76 12.81 -6.38
C HIS A 39 -16.02 11.66 -7.05
N TYR A 40 -14.72 11.52 -6.79
CA TYR A 40 -13.88 10.48 -7.40
C TYR A 40 -12.76 10.07 -6.45
N VAL A 41 -12.58 8.76 -6.25
CA VAL A 41 -11.50 8.21 -5.43
C VAL A 41 -10.53 7.41 -6.32
N LEU A 42 -9.34 7.96 -6.56
CA LEU A 42 -8.28 7.29 -7.32
C LEU A 42 -7.43 6.40 -6.41
N GLY A 43 -7.44 5.09 -6.65
CA GLY A 43 -6.61 4.12 -5.93
C GLY A 43 -5.21 4.01 -6.54
N ILE A 44 -4.22 4.66 -5.92
CA ILE A 44 -2.81 4.50 -6.32
C ILE A 44 -2.33 3.12 -5.87
N THR A 45 -2.06 2.24 -6.83
CA THR A 45 -1.75 0.83 -6.56
C THR A 45 -0.41 0.50 -7.21
N LYS A 46 0.52 -0.01 -6.42
CA LYS A 46 1.81 -0.49 -6.92
C LYS A 46 1.63 -1.87 -7.56
N ALA A 47 2.38 -2.18 -8.61
CA ALA A 47 2.33 -3.48 -9.29
C ALA A 47 2.78 -4.67 -8.41
N TYR A 48 3.32 -4.38 -7.23
CA TYR A 48 3.71 -5.34 -6.18
C TYR A 48 3.47 -4.69 -4.82
N CYS A 49 3.46 -5.48 -3.74
CA CYS A 49 3.17 -4.98 -2.40
C CYS A 49 4.45 -4.70 -1.60
N THR A 50 4.38 -3.71 -0.72
CA THR A 50 5.47 -3.38 0.21
C THR A 50 4.94 -3.03 1.59
N ARG A 51 5.69 -3.38 2.64
CA ARG A 51 5.37 -3.02 4.03
C ARG A 51 6.61 -2.47 4.74
N VAL A 52 6.40 -1.48 5.62
CA VAL A 52 7.43 -0.97 6.53
C VAL A 52 7.05 -1.35 7.95
N GLY A 53 8.03 -1.82 8.72
CA GLY A 53 7.81 -2.27 10.09
C GLY A 53 7.14 -3.64 10.18
N SER A 54 6.60 -3.91 11.36
CA SER A 54 6.00 -5.18 11.73
C SER A 54 4.60 -5.39 11.16
N GLY A 55 4.05 -6.58 11.40
CA GLY A 55 2.70 -6.98 11.04
C GLY A 55 2.65 -8.00 9.90
N PRO A 56 1.56 -8.76 9.79
CA PRO A 56 1.46 -9.83 8.80
C PRO A 56 1.50 -9.28 7.38
N PHE A 57 2.11 -10.04 6.48
CA PHE A 57 2.18 -9.70 5.06
C PHE A 57 2.07 -11.01 4.26
N PRO A 58 0.84 -11.42 3.86
CA PRO A 58 0.60 -12.75 3.30
C PRO A 58 1.39 -13.07 2.03
N SER A 59 1.62 -12.07 1.17
CA SER A 59 2.34 -12.23 -0.09
C SER A 59 3.83 -11.87 -0.02
N GLU A 60 4.40 -11.76 1.19
CA GLU A 60 5.80 -11.41 1.40
C GLU A 60 6.76 -12.41 0.76
N LEU A 61 7.87 -11.89 0.22
CA LEU A 61 8.91 -12.65 -0.46
C LEU A 61 10.27 -12.40 0.20
N ASP A 62 11.20 -13.32 -0.05
CA ASP A 62 12.61 -13.13 0.29
C ASP A 62 13.21 -11.94 -0.50
N ILE A 63 13.70 -10.94 0.25
CA ILE A 63 14.31 -9.72 -0.29
C ILE A 63 15.84 -9.70 -0.18
N GLU A 64 16.44 -10.70 0.46
CA GLU A 64 17.88 -10.74 0.74
C GLU A 64 18.62 -11.59 -0.29
N THR A 65 18.05 -12.73 -0.71
CA THR A 65 18.69 -13.62 -1.69
C THR A 65 18.64 -13.05 -3.11
N GLU A 66 19.80 -12.77 -3.70
CA GLU A 66 19.93 -12.35 -5.10
C GLU A 66 19.27 -13.35 -6.07
N GLY A 67 18.69 -12.84 -7.16
CA GLY A 67 17.96 -13.64 -8.14
C GLY A 67 16.54 -14.05 -7.72
N ARG A 68 16.09 -13.74 -6.49
CA ARG A 68 14.69 -13.91 -6.09
C ARG A 68 13.84 -12.70 -6.50
N PRO A 69 12.54 -12.89 -6.81
CA PRO A 69 11.68 -11.78 -7.20
C PRO A 69 11.57 -10.66 -6.13
N GLY A 70 11.54 -11.03 -4.84
CA GLY A 70 11.50 -10.04 -3.75
C GLY A 70 12.76 -9.17 -3.69
N HIS A 71 13.93 -9.74 -3.99
CA HIS A 71 15.19 -9.00 -4.07
C HIS A 71 15.15 -7.98 -5.23
N GLN A 72 14.68 -8.38 -6.42
CA GLN A 72 14.51 -7.46 -7.55
C GLN A 72 13.54 -6.32 -7.22
N MET A 73 12.37 -6.63 -6.64
CA MET A 73 11.39 -5.62 -6.22
C MET A 73 11.97 -4.62 -5.22
N SER A 74 12.81 -5.08 -4.30
CA SER A 74 13.49 -4.24 -3.31
C SER A 74 14.51 -3.31 -3.96
N GLN A 75 15.41 -3.86 -4.78
CA GLN A 75 16.52 -3.10 -5.39
C GLN A 75 16.07 -2.20 -6.53
N LYS A 76 15.47 -2.77 -7.59
CA LYS A 76 15.02 -2.02 -8.79
C LYS A 76 13.89 -1.06 -8.44
N GLY A 77 13.00 -1.46 -7.53
CA GLY A 77 11.94 -0.61 -6.99
C GLY A 77 12.41 0.48 -6.03
N ARG A 78 13.69 0.48 -5.64
CA ARG A 78 14.29 1.40 -4.66
C ARG A 78 13.47 1.48 -3.37
N GLU A 79 13.14 0.31 -2.82
CA GLU A 79 12.28 0.19 -1.65
C GLU A 79 13.07 0.37 -0.34
N PHE A 80 13.60 1.57 -0.16
CA PHE A 80 14.35 1.99 1.02
C PHE A 80 13.65 3.18 1.69
N GLY A 81 13.67 3.21 3.02
CA GLY A 81 13.21 4.35 3.80
C GLY A 81 14.02 5.61 3.45
N THR A 82 13.34 6.73 3.21
CA THR A 82 14.00 7.98 2.79
C THR A 82 14.87 8.61 3.88
N VAL A 83 14.55 8.35 5.15
CA VAL A 83 15.30 8.87 6.31
C VAL A 83 16.32 7.85 6.80
N THR A 84 15.88 6.63 7.11
CA THR A 84 16.73 5.60 7.75
C THR A 84 17.51 4.73 6.77
N GLY A 85 17.19 4.77 5.47
CA GLY A 85 17.75 3.85 4.47
C GLY A 85 17.30 2.39 4.64
N ARG A 86 16.46 2.06 5.64
CA ARG A 86 16.06 0.68 5.93
C ARG A 86 15.24 0.10 4.77
N LYS A 87 15.57 -1.13 4.35
CA LYS A 87 14.82 -1.90 3.35
C LYS A 87 13.36 -2.07 3.79
N ARG A 88 12.42 -1.87 2.85
CA ARG A 88 11.02 -2.26 3.02
C ARG A 88 10.87 -3.75 2.70
N ARG A 89 9.93 -4.40 3.37
CA ARG A 89 9.48 -5.75 3.03
C ARG A 89 8.76 -5.68 1.68
N CYS A 90 9.00 -6.64 0.79
CA CYS A 90 8.42 -6.67 -0.55
C CYS A 90 7.70 -8.02 -0.79
N GLY A 91 6.70 -8.01 -1.64
CA GLY A 91 5.89 -9.18 -1.93
C GLY A 91 5.04 -9.03 -3.19
N TRP A 92 4.43 -10.12 -3.65
CA TRP A 92 3.53 -10.07 -4.80
C TRP A 92 2.33 -9.14 -4.57
N LEU A 93 1.75 -8.64 -5.67
CA LEU A 93 0.47 -7.94 -5.62
C LEU A 93 -0.60 -8.86 -5.02
N ASP A 94 -1.16 -8.45 -3.88
CA ASP A 94 -2.26 -9.15 -3.23
C ASP A 94 -3.60 -8.57 -3.69
N LEU A 95 -4.26 -9.28 -4.62
CA LEU A 95 -5.56 -8.87 -5.14
C LEU A 95 -6.70 -8.98 -4.12
N ALA A 96 -6.59 -9.86 -3.11
CA ALA A 96 -7.58 -9.95 -2.05
C ALA A 96 -7.49 -8.72 -1.13
N ALA A 97 -6.27 -8.30 -0.78
CA ALA A 97 -6.03 -7.05 -0.06
C ALA A 97 -6.47 -5.83 -0.88
N LEU A 98 -6.20 -5.81 -2.20
CA LEU A 98 -6.67 -4.74 -3.09
C LEU A 98 -8.19 -4.67 -3.15
N ARG A 99 -8.88 -5.82 -3.28
CA ARG A 99 -10.35 -5.87 -3.26
C ARG A 99 -10.92 -5.30 -1.96
N ARG A 100 -10.33 -5.64 -0.81
CA ARG A 100 -10.72 -5.05 0.48
C ARG A 100 -10.51 -3.54 0.48
N SER A 101 -9.36 -3.07 -0.01
CA SER A 101 -9.05 -1.64 -0.13
C SER A 101 -10.05 -0.90 -1.02
N ILE A 102 -10.44 -1.49 -2.16
CA ILE A 102 -11.44 -0.92 -3.07
C ILE A 102 -12.78 -0.72 -2.34
N GLN A 103 -13.22 -1.73 -1.58
CA GLN A 103 -14.49 -1.69 -0.85
C GLN A 103 -14.51 -0.61 0.25
N ILE A 104 -13.49 -0.56 1.11
CA ILE A 104 -13.47 0.36 2.26
C ILE A 104 -13.24 1.83 1.85
N ASN A 105 -12.68 2.08 0.66
CA ASN A 105 -12.43 3.43 0.16
C ASN A 105 -13.46 3.91 -0.86
N GLY A 106 -14.31 3.03 -1.41
CA GLY A 106 -15.16 3.38 -2.55
C GLY A 106 -14.35 3.79 -3.77
N VAL A 107 -13.26 3.07 -4.08
CA VAL A 107 -12.36 3.40 -5.19
C VAL A 107 -13.12 3.40 -6.52
N THR A 108 -13.01 4.48 -7.26
CA THR A 108 -13.67 4.65 -8.57
C THR A 108 -12.80 4.13 -9.71
N GLY A 109 -11.47 4.24 -9.59
CA GLY A 109 -10.53 3.72 -10.58
C GLY A 109 -9.13 3.55 -9.99
N LEU A 110 -8.31 2.76 -10.67
CA LEU A 110 -6.95 2.43 -10.24
C LEU A 110 -5.91 3.15 -11.10
N CYS A 111 -4.83 3.59 -10.45
CA CYS A 111 -3.61 4.02 -11.12
C CYS A 111 -2.51 3.02 -10.75
N ILE A 112 -2.06 2.23 -11.72
CA ILE A 112 -1.00 1.23 -11.52
C ILE A 112 0.36 1.90 -11.63
N THR A 113 1.23 1.66 -10.66
CA THR A 113 2.56 2.27 -10.56
C THR A 113 3.66 1.23 -10.46
N LYS A 114 4.88 1.59 -10.87
CA LYS A 114 6.09 0.74 -10.81
C LYS A 114 5.97 -0.60 -11.53
N LEU A 115 5.24 -0.65 -12.64
CA LEU A 115 5.13 -1.87 -13.44
C LEU A 115 6.48 -2.29 -14.03
N ASP A 116 7.30 -1.31 -14.41
CA ASP A 116 8.67 -1.46 -14.94
C ASP A 116 9.60 -2.25 -14.00
N VAL A 117 9.33 -2.24 -12.69
CA VAL A 117 10.10 -3.00 -11.70
C VAL A 117 9.99 -4.51 -11.95
N LEU A 118 8.88 -4.96 -12.55
CA LEU A 118 8.64 -6.36 -12.85
C LEU A 118 9.23 -6.81 -14.19
N ASP A 119 9.73 -5.89 -15.02
CA ASP A 119 10.34 -6.27 -16.29
C ASP A 119 11.54 -7.21 -16.05
N GLY A 120 11.55 -8.34 -16.74
CA GLY A 120 12.61 -9.35 -16.68
C GLY A 120 12.49 -10.38 -15.55
N LEU A 121 11.40 -10.35 -14.77
CA LEU A 121 11.03 -11.43 -13.84
C LEU A 121 10.46 -12.65 -14.55
#